data_AF-A0A1J5RKE7-F1
#
_entry.id   AF-A0A1J5RKE7-F1
#
_cell.length_a   1.000
_cell.length_b   1.000
_cell.length_c   1.000
_cell.angle_alpha   90.00
_cell.angle_beta   90.00
_cell.angle_gamma   90.00
#
_symmetry.space_group_name_H-M   'P 1'
#
loop_
_entity.id
_entity.type
_entity.pdbx_description
1 polymer ?
#
loop_
_entity_poly.entity_id
_entity_poly.type
_entity_poly.pdbx_seq_one_letter_code
_entity_poly.pdbx_strand_id
1 'polypeptide(L)'
;MEFIVLSALQRCLGLRAQEAIQAAGSLAVWERCLTENRPITVSEGSKGGRTRTAVIPEGLRERALIAVRAAQELAQRHDGKLVEQAV
;
A
#
# COMPACT_ATOMS: atom_id res chain seq x y z
N MET A 1 6.78 -3.75 -14.71
CA MET A 1 5.91 -2.67 -14.21
C MET A 1 5.69 -2.78 -12.70
N GLU A 2 5.43 -3.99 -12.18
CA GLU A 2 5.19 -4.29 -10.75
C GLU A 2 6.18 -3.64 -9.78
N PHE A 3 7.49 -3.80 -10.03
CA PHE A 3 8.52 -3.28 -9.13
C PHE A 3 8.42 -1.75 -8.93
N ILE A 4 8.06 -0.99 -9.96
CA ILE A 4 7.91 0.46 -9.87
C ILE A 4 6.72 0.82 -8.97
N VAL A 5 5.60 0.11 -9.12
CA VAL A 5 4.38 0.31 -8.32
C VAL A 5 4.65 -0.02 -6.85
N LEU A 6 5.26 -1.17 -6.56
CA LEU A 6 5.64 -1.57 -5.20
C LEU A 6 6.64 -0.62 -4.55
N SER A 7 7.63 -0.16 -5.30
CA SER A 7 8.64 0.78 -4.79
C SER A 7 8.01 2.13 -4.46
N ALA A 8 7.10 2.61 -5.31
CA ALA A 8 6.35 3.84 -5.08
C ALA A 8 5.45 3.71 -3.84
N LEU A 9 4.74 2.59 -3.70
CA LEU A 9 3.87 2.31 -2.55
C LEU A 9 4.67 2.29 -1.24
N GLN A 10 5.80 1.57 -1.22
CA GLN A 10 6.72 1.53 -0.06
C GLN A 10 7.18 2.93 0.33
N ARG A 11 7.66 3.73 -0.63
CA ARG A 11 8.22 5.04 -0.35
C ARG A 11 7.17 6.07 0.09
N CYS A 12 5.96 6.01 -0.47
CA CYS A 12 4.91 6.98 -0.14
C CYS A 12 4.22 6.67 1.20
N LEU A 13 4.12 5.39 1.58
CA LEU A 13 3.42 4.95 2.80
C LEU A 13 4.37 4.49 3.92
N GLY A 14 5.68 4.45 3.66
CA GLY A 14 6.69 3.96 4.61
C GLY A 14 6.58 2.45 4.88
N LEU A 15 6.11 1.67 3.91
CA LEU A 15 5.94 0.23 4.09
C LEU A 15 7.28 -0.49 4.01
N ARG A 16 7.42 -1.54 4.83
CA ARG A 16 8.46 -2.55 4.67
C ARG A 16 8.11 -3.43 3.46
N ALA A 17 9.09 -4.13 2.92
CA ALA A 17 8.89 -5.00 1.76
C ALA A 17 7.72 -5.98 1.94
N GLN A 18 7.65 -6.69 3.07
CA GLN A 18 6.57 -7.64 3.33
C GLN A 18 5.19 -6.99 3.45
N GLU A 19 5.11 -5.83 4.11
CA GLU A 19 3.86 -5.06 4.26
C GLU A 19 3.35 -4.63 2.88
N ALA A 20 4.25 -4.21 1.98
CA ALA A 20 3.89 -3.81 0.63
C ALA A 20 3.45 -5.00 -0.25
N ILE A 21 4.12 -6.15 -0.14
CA ILE A 21 3.73 -7.37 -0.86
C ILE A 21 2.32 -7.82 -0.46
N GLN A 22 1.97 -7.69 0.82
CA GLN A 22 0.66 -8.12 1.35
C GLN A 22 -0.40 -7.00 1.37
N ALA A 23 -0.11 -5.83 0.79
CA ALA A 23 -0.96 -4.64 0.92
C ALA A 23 -2.31 -4.74 0.17
N ALA A 24 -2.47 -5.67 -0.76
CA ALA A 24 -3.61 -5.71 -1.70
C ALA A 24 -4.98 -5.53 -1.02
N GLY A 25 -5.23 -6.27 0.07
CA GLY A 25 -6.51 -6.20 0.80
C GLY A 25 -6.75 -4.88 1.56
N SER A 26 -5.72 -4.07 1.76
CA SER A 26 -5.80 -2.80 2.50
C SER A 26 -5.93 -1.57 1.60
N LEU A 27 -5.67 -1.70 0.30
CA LEU A 27 -5.52 -0.55 -0.62
C LEU A 27 -6.78 0.33 -0.69
N ALA A 28 -7.96 -0.26 -0.75
CA ALA A 28 -9.23 0.50 -0.82
C ALA A 28 -9.47 1.32 0.47
N VAL A 29 -9.18 0.73 1.63
CA VAL A 29 -9.29 1.43 2.93
C VAL A 29 -8.25 2.54 3.03
N TRP A 30 -7.02 2.30 2.55
CA TRP A 30 -5.97 3.31 2.54
C TRP A 30 -6.29 4.48 1.62
N GLU A 31 -6.85 4.25 0.42
CA GLU A 31 -7.31 5.32 -0.45
C GLU A 31 -8.35 6.21 0.25
N ARG A 32 -9.33 5.59 0.92
CA ARG A 32 -10.34 6.30 1.68
C ARG A 32 -9.72 7.12 2.82
N CYS A 33 -8.82 6.53 3.61
CA CYS A 33 -8.12 7.23 4.68
C CYS A 33 -7.32 8.42 4.14
N LEU A 34 -6.56 8.24 3.06
CA LEU A 34 -5.80 9.32 2.45
C LEU A 34 -6.74 10.44 1.99
N THR A 35 -7.82 10.12 1.28
CA THR A 35 -8.82 11.10 0.80
C THR A 35 -9.43 11.91 1.95
N GLU A 36 -9.70 11.26 3.08
CA GLU A 36 -10.29 11.88 4.27
C GLU A 36 -9.23 12.47 5.23
N ASN A 37 -7.96 12.54 4.81
CA ASN A 37 -6.81 13.00 5.59
C ASN A 37 -6.67 12.31 6.97
N ARG A 38 -6.96 11.01 7.00
CA ARG A 38 -6.82 10.15 8.17
C ARG A 38 -5.56 9.29 8.09
N PRO A 39 -5.01 8.88 9.25
CA PRO A 39 -3.95 7.89 9.29
C PRO A 39 -4.40 6.56 8.65
N ILE A 40 -3.44 5.83 8.08
CA ILE A 40 -3.67 4.46 7.62
C ILE A 40 -3.24 3.45 8.70
N THR A 41 -3.89 2.29 8.71
CA THR A 41 -3.49 1.15 9.55
C THR A 41 -2.86 0.08 8.67
N VAL A 42 -1.66 -0.36 9.03
CA VAL A 42 -0.95 -1.46 8.39
C VAL A 42 -1.01 -2.66 9.33
N SER A 43 -1.76 -3.70 8.95
CA SER A 43 -1.90 -4.97 9.68
C SER A 43 -1.08 -6.09 9.04
N GLU A 44 -1.18 -6.22 7.72
CA GLU A 44 -0.56 -7.29 6.94
C GLU A 44 0.97 -7.16 6.90
N GLY A 45 1.68 -8.28 6.97
CA GLY A 45 3.14 -8.32 6.95
C GLY A 45 3.84 -7.81 8.22
N SER A 46 3.07 -7.45 9.26
CA SER A 46 3.62 -6.98 10.54
C SER A 46 4.17 -8.13 11.39
N LYS A 47 5.30 -7.90 12.08
CA LYS A 47 5.93 -8.92 12.94
C LYS A 47 5.03 -9.17 14.17
N GLY A 48 4.53 -10.40 14.30
CA GLY A 48 3.68 -10.81 15.42
C GLY A 48 2.26 -10.24 15.37
N GLY A 49 1.76 -9.84 14.20
CA GLY A 49 0.40 -9.35 13.99
C GLY A 49 0.11 -7.98 14.61
N ARG A 50 1.15 -7.26 15.05
CA ARG A 50 0.99 -5.93 15.65
C ARG A 50 0.76 -4.90 14.56
N THR A 51 -0.46 -4.37 14.52
CA THR A 51 -0.82 -3.26 13.66
C THR A 51 0.03 -2.04 13.96
N ARG A 52 0.33 -1.26 12.93
CA ARG A 52 0.95 0.06 13.06
C ARG A 52 0.14 1.10 12.30
N THR A 53 0.09 2.29 12.88
CA THR A 53 -0.53 3.46 12.23
C THR A 53 0.54 4.26 11.51
N ALA A 54 0.26 4.72 10.29
CA ALA A 54 1.10 5.64 9.55
C ALA A 54 0.33 6.92 9.23
N VAL A 55 0.92 8.06 9.59
CA VAL A 55 0.43 9.38 9.21
C VAL A 55 1.20 9.82 7.98
N ILE A 56 0.49 10.10 6.89
CA ILE A 56 1.10 10.58 5.66
C ILE A 56 1.06 12.11 5.68
N PRO A 57 2.22 12.80 5.55
CA PRO A 57 2.25 14.26 5.50
C PRO A 57 1.39 14.81 4.37
N GLU A 58 0.71 15.93 4.62
CA GLU A 58 -0.15 16.65 3.67
C GLU A 58 0.49 16.77 2.26
N GLY A 59 1.73 17.26 2.20
CA GLY A 59 2.47 17.45 0.95
C GLY A 59 2.88 16.18 0.20
N LEU A 60 2.69 15.00 0.81
CA LEU A 60 2.94 13.69 0.18
C LEU A 60 1.64 12.93 -0.14
N ARG A 61 0.48 13.42 0.31
CA ARG A 61 -0.80 12.69 0.18
C ARG A 61 -1.16 12.42 -1.27
N GLU A 62 -1.04 13.39 -2.16
CA GLU A 62 -1.38 13.20 -3.57
C GLU A 62 -0.54 12.08 -4.20
N ARG A 63 0.76 12.06 -3.92
CA ARG A 63 1.67 11.01 -4.39
C ARG A 63 1.34 9.65 -3.78
N ALA A 64 0.93 9.63 -2.51
CA ALA A 64 0.45 8.42 -1.86
C ALA A 64 -0.84 7.89 -2.50
N LEU A 65 -1.79 8.76 -2.84
CA LEU A 65 -3.03 8.39 -3.55
C LEU A 65 -2.72 7.80 -4.92
N ILE A 66 -1.83 8.42 -5.69
CA ILE A 66 -1.41 7.90 -7.00
C ILE A 66 -0.79 6.50 -6.85
N ALA A 67 0.11 6.31 -5.88
CA ALA A 67 0.74 5.01 -5.63
C ALA A 67 -0.28 3.93 -5.22
N VAL A 68 -1.25 4.29 -4.37
CA VAL A 68 -2.31 3.37 -3.94
C VAL A 68 -3.20 2.96 -5.11
N ARG A 69 -3.63 3.91 -5.95
CA ARG A 69 -4.46 3.62 -7.13
C ARG A 69 -3.74 2.76 -8.16
N ALA A 70 -2.47 3.06 -8.45
CA ALA A 70 -1.65 2.24 -9.31
C ALA A 70 -1.49 0.80 -8.77
N ALA A 71 -1.38 0.64 -7.45
CA ALA A 71 -1.35 -0.67 -6.81
C ALA A 71 -2.71 -1.40 -6.90
N GLN A 72 -3.84 -0.69 -6.80
CA GLN A 72 -5.16 -1.30 -6.99
C GLN A 72 -5.34 -1.81 -8.43
N GLU A 73 -4.97 -1.00 -9.42
CA GLU A 73 -4.99 -1.42 -10.83
C GLU A 73 -4.12 -2.65 -11.09
N LEU A 74 -2.93 -2.68 -10.48
CA LEU A 74 -2.03 -3.83 -10.56
C LEU A 74 -2.67 -5.09 -9.95
N ALA A 75 -3.22 -4.97 -8.73
CA ALA A 75 -3.88 -6.08 -8.06
C ALA A 75 -5.08 -6.60 -8.85
N GLN A 76 -5.88 -5.73 -9.47
CA GLN A 76 -7.01 -6.14 -10.31
C GLN A 76 -6.56 -6.94 -11.54
N ARG A 77 -5.39 -6.63 -12.11
CA ARG A 77 -4.83 -7.37 -13.24
C ARG A 77 -4.24 -8.72 -12.82
N HIS A 78 -3.80 -8.87 -11.57
CA HIS A 78 -3.05 -10.02 -11.06
C HIS A 78 -3.85 -10.79 -9.99
N ASP A 79 -5.15 -10.98 -10.18
CA ASP A 79 -6.02 -11.79 -9.31
C ASP A 79 -5.92 -11.43 -7.82
N GLY A 80 -5.83 -10.14 -7.51
CA GLY A 80 -5.74 -9.61 -6.16
C GLY A 80 -4.34 -9.64 -5.54
N LYS A 81 -3.28 -9.90 -6.32
CA LYS A 81 -1.89 -9.94 -5.83
C LYS A 81 -1.08 -8.75 -6.36
N LEU A 82 -0.13 -8.27 -5.57
CA LEU A 82 0.80 -7.21 -6.01
C LEU A 82 2.11 -7.73 -6.57
N VAL A 83 2.44 -8.99 -6.28
CA VAL A 83 3.61 -9.71 -6.77
C VAL A 83 3.16 -11.11 -7.14
N GLU A 84 3.58 -11.61 -8.30
CA GLU A 84 3.44 -13.04 -8.61
C GLU A 84 4.33 -13.88 -7.68
N GLN A 85 3.82 -15.01 -7.20
CA GLN A 85 4.70 -15.98 -6.56
C GLN A 85 5.64 -16.54 -7.63
N ALA A 86 6.94 -16.30 -7.47
CA ALA A 86 7.94 -17.02 -8.24
C ALA A 86 7.76 -18.52 -7.95
N VAL A 87 7.53 -19.29 -9.01
CA VAL A 87 7.42 -20.76 -9.00
C VAL A 87 8.77 -21.37 -8.63
#